data_AF-A0A8K0AE23-F1
#
_entry.id   AF-A0A8K0AE23-F1
#
_cell.length_a   1.000
_cell.length_b   1.000
_cell.length_c   1.000
_cell.angle_alpha   90.00
_cell.angle_beta   90.00
_cell.angle_gamma   90.00
#
_symmetry.space_group_name_H-M   'P 1'
#
loop_
_entity.id
_entity.type
_entity.pdbx_description
1 polymer ?
#
loop_
_entity_poly.entity_id
_entity_poly.type
_entity_poly.pdbx_seq_one_letter_code
_entity_poly.pdbx_strand_id
1 'polypeptide(L)'
;MGNGIVQWSRRFLEMTHDSQYLKILTGTQGKLSPIVQPGFWESDVTDRTTDSALLSPPSVPRDHPFDEDDSNRCLSELLGTGQNGGQKCQISDACWEMMTSPSYTGYWLTHELFYLEVGERAGCLDQLEVRAAETGKRRGVIGMTSLYCANILREARKIAGDGFLESGQDLFIEQALLCGLIGYRDFFRSSWLSAILKWQSPSGCFGHFTTPSPERIAGRTGRHKRVRRRERKTRDGCLMHMTGVAAGSLAGYLRYILEYYQDLAEGRL
;
A
#
# COMPACT_ATOMS: atom_id res chain seq x y z
N MET A 1 29.08 8.67 11.75
CA MET A 1 29.17 7.19 11.86
C MET A 1 27.89 6.74 12.55
N GLY A 2 26.82 6.30 11.90
CA GLY A 2 26.65 5.63 10.60
C GLY A 2 25.94 4.27 10.73
N ASN A 3 25.69 3.77 11.96
CA ASN A 3 25.24 2.39 12.20
C ASN A 3 23.94 2.23 13.03
N GLY A 4 23.23 3.32 13.35
CA GLY A 4 22.01 3.25 14.18
C GLY A 4 20.72 2.98 13.39
N ILE A 5 20.65 3.43 12.14
CA ILE A 5 19.46 3.33 11.28
C ILE A 5 19.28 1.89 10.75
N VAL A 6 20.38 1.16 10.57
CA VAL A 6 20.41 -0.19 9.96
C VAL A 6 19.93 -1.30 10.92
N GLN A 7 19.83 -1.06 12.23
CA GLN A 7 19.42 -2.12 13.18
C GLN A 7 17.91 -2.24 13.41
N TRP A 8 17.11 -1.23 13.03
CA TRP A 8 15.67 -1.24 13.29
C TRP A 8 14.83 -1.86 12.17
N SER A 9 15.35 -1.89 10.93
CA SER A 9 14.73 -2.63 9.82
C SER A 9 14.49 -4.10 10.19
N ARG A 10 15.43 -4.71 10.95
CA ARG A 10 15.30 -6.06 11.51
C ARG A 10 14.16 -6.23 12.51
N ARG A 11 13.87 -5.23 13.35
CA ARG A 11 12.88 -5.36 14.45
C ARG A 11 11.44 -5.16 14.03
N PHE A 12 11.20 -4.35 12.99
CA PHE A 12 9.88 -4.29 12.34
C PHE A 12 9.47 -5.68 11.83
N LEU A 13 10.44 -6.47 11.36
CA LEU A 13 10.22 -7.82 10.87
C LEU A 13 10.15 -8.88 11.97
N GLU A 14 10.81 -8.67 13.11
CA GLU A 14 10.67 -9.55 14.27
C GLU A 14 9.26 -9.49 14.88
N MET A 15 8.55 -8.36 14.77
CA MET A 15 7.11 -8.30 15.10
C MET A 15 6.22 -9.00 14.05
N THR A 16 6.75 -9.29 12.86
CA THR A 16 6.08 -10.04 11.78
C THR A 16 6.55 -11.50 11.68
N HIS A 17 7.18 -12.03 12.73
CA HIS A 17 7.70 -13.41 12.78
C HIS A 17 6.64 -14.48 12.48
N ASP A 18 5.36 -14.11 12.55
CA ASP A 18 4.25 -14.87 11.98
C ASP A 18 3.82 -14.21 10.65
N SER A 19 4.26 -14.82 9.55
CA SER A 19 4.03 -14.48 8.13
C SER A 19 2.54 -14.44 7.73
N GLN A 20 1.72 -13.61 8.37
CA GLN A 20 0.29 -13.45 8.10
C GLN A 20 -0.06 -12.06 7.56
N TYR A 21 0.71 -11.02 7.89
CA TYR A 21 0.38 -9.62 7.56
C TYR A 21 0.36 -9.28 6.06
N LEU A 22 1.23 -9.87 5.24
CA LEU A 22 1.18 -9.69 3.77
C LEU A 22 0.40 -10.79 3.04
N LYS A 23 0.09 -11.92 3.68
CA LYS A 23 -0.93 -12.88 3.17
C LYS A 23 -2.32 -12.24 3.14
N ILE A 24 -2.48 -11.22 3.98
CA ILE A 24 -3.68 -10.42 4.14
C ILE A 24 -3.78 -9.32 3.07
N LEU A 25 -2.67 -8.63 2.77
CA LEU A 25 -2.61 -7.57 1.73
C LEU A 25 -2.76 -8.08 0.29
N THR A 26 -2.50 -9.37 0.06
CA THR A 26 -2.39 -9.91 -1.31
C THR A 26 -3.55 -10.83 -1.70
N GLY A 27 -4.38 -11.25 -0.74
CA GLY A 27 -5.49 -12.19 -0.95
C GLY A 27 -5.12 -13.54 -1.60
N THR A 28 -3.84 -13.81 -1.90
CA THR A 28 -3.41 -14.85 -2.83
C THR A 28 -2.35 -15.76 -2.21
N GLN A 29 -2.62 -17.06 -2.20
CA GLN A 29 -1.63 -18.06 -1.79
C GLN A 29 -0.58 -18.26 -2.90
N GLY A 30 0.70 -18.30 -2.51
CA GLY A 30 1.81 -18.84 -3.30
C GLY A 30 2.58 -17.81 -4.15
N LYS A 31 1.90 -17.07 -5.03
CA LYS A 31 2.58 -16.22 -6.03
C LYS A 31 3.25 -14.98 -5.44
N LEU A 32 2.62 -14.34 -4.47
CA LEU A 32 3.18 -13.17 -3.79
C LEU A 32 3.92 -13.55 -2.49
N SER A 33 4.31 -14.82 -2.32
CA SER A 33 5.10 -15.23 -1.16
C SER A 33 6.48 -14.56 -1.02
N PRO A 34 7.16 -14.07 -2.08
CA PRO A 34 8.43 -13.36 -1.90
C PRO A 34 8.30 -12.06 -1.10
N ILE A 35 7.19 -11.32 -1.27
CA ILE A 35 7.02 -10.01 -0.62
C ILE A 35 6.71 -10.13 0.88
N VAL A 36 6.46 -11.35 1.38
CA VAL A 36 6.17 -11.62 2.80
C VAL A 36 7.39 -12.12 3.57
N GLN A 37 8.54 -12.25 2.90
CA GLN A 37 9.76 -12.75 3.51
C GLN A 37 10.40 -11.68 4.41
N PRO A 38 11.01 -12.09 5.54
CA PRO A 38 11.88 -11.20 6.31
C PRO A 38 12.95 -10.59 5.41
N GLY A 39 13.21 -9.30 5.60
CA GLY A 39 14.19 -8.54 4.84
C GLY A 39 13.59 -7.79 3.65
N PHE A 40 12.46 -8.24 3.09
CA PHE A 40 11.95 -7.69 1.83
C PHE A 40 11.62 -6.19 1.92
N TRP A 41 11.01 -5.76 3.02
CA TRP A 41 10.61 -4.36 3.22
C TRP A 41 11.66 -3.53 3.99
N GLU A 42 12.86 -4.07 4.24
CA GLU A 42 13.95 -3.29 4.82
C GLU A 42 14.41 -2.22 3.82
N SER A 43 14.55 -0.98 4.28
CA SER A 43 15.01 0.13 3.44
C SER A 43 15.61 1.24 4.29
N ASP A 44 16.67 1.85 3.77
CA ASP A 44 17.26 3.09 4.29
C ASP A 44 16.39 4.26 3.85
N VAL A 45 15.21 4.37 4.46
CA VAL A 45 14.26 5.41 4.10
C VAL A 45 14.79 6.77 4.55
N THR A 46 15.00 7.65 3.59
CA THR A 46 15.24 9.07 3.80
C THR A 46 13.93 9.80 3.99
N ASP A 47 13.91 10.82 4.84
CA ASP A 47 12.74 11.68 5.00
C ASP A 47 12.40 12.42 3.72
N ARG A 48 11.12 12.36 3.34
CA ARG A 48 10.58 13.02 2.17
C ARG A 48 9.36 13.84 2.54
N THR A 49 9.14 14.90 1.77
CA THR A 49 7.92 15.70 1.79
C THR A 49 7.44 15.79 0.35
N THR A 50 6.12 15.75 0.18
CA THR A 50 5.48 15.85 -1.13
C THR A 50 5.66 17.25 -1.71
N ASP A 51 5.84 17.33 -3.02
CA ASP A 51 5.90 18.60 -3.74
C ASP A 51 4.59 18.85 -4.49
N SER A 52 3.90 19.94 -4.14
CA SER A 52 2.66 20.34 -4.80
C SER A 52 2.83 20.66 -6.29
N ALA A 53 4.03 20.98 -6.75
CA ALA A 53 4.32 21.18 -8.17
C ALA A 53 4.20 19.90 -9.01
N LEU A 54 4.12 18.72 -8.37
CA LEU A 54 3.95 17.42 -9.02
C LEU A 54 2.48 17.02 -9.24
N LEU A 55 1.54 17.83 -8.74
CA LEU A 55 0.11 17.53 -8.86
C LEU A 55 -0.31 17.47 -10.32
N SER A 56 -0.89 16.34 -10.70
CA SER A 56 -1.44 16.13 -12.04
C SER A 56 -2.97 16.24 -11.98
N PRO A 57 -3.64 16.78 -13.00
CA PRO A 57 -5.10 16.78 -13.04
C PRO A 57 -5.63 15.34 -12.87
N PRO A 58 -6.62 15.11 -11.98
CA PRO A 58 -7.24 13.79 -11.90
C PRO A 58 -7.90 13.48 -13.26
N SER A 59 -7.61 12.32 -13.86
CA SER A 59 -8.29 11.91 -15.10
C SER A 59 -9.41 10.92 -14.82
N VAL A 60 -10.27 10.76 -15.83
CA VAL A 60 -11.36 9.79 -15.84
C VAL A 60 -10.78 8.38 -15.62
N PRO A 61 -11.44 7.51 -14.81
CA PRO A 61 -11.09 6.10 -14.72
C PRO A 61 -11.05 5.45 -16.11
N ARG A 62 -10.30 4.35 -16.28
CA ARG A 62 -10.48 3.49 -17.46
C ARG A 62 -11.97 3.15 -17.61
N ASP A 63 -12.40 2.74 -18.81
CA ASP A 63 -13.77 2.29 -19.08
C ASP A 63 -14.24 1.10 -18.19
N HIS A 64 -13.35 0.58 -17.33
CA HIS A 64 -13.60 -0.47 -16.35
C HIS A 64 -13.07 -0.11 -14.94
N PRO A 65 -13.74 -0.59 -13.87
CA PRO A 65 -13.28 -0.46 -12.50
C PRO A 65 -11.90 -1.10 -12.26
N PHE A 66 -11.24 -0.69 -11.17
CA PHE A 66 -10.01 -1.34 -10.72
C PHE A 66 -10.21 -2.83 -10.47
N ASP A 67 -9.27 -3.62 -10.97
CA ASP A 67 -9.19 -5.05 -10.73
C ASP A 67 -7.87 -5.42 -10.06
N GLU A 68 -7.95 -5.83 -8.80
CA GLU A 68 -6.80 -6.28 -8.01
C GLU A 68 -6.13 -7.53 -8.62
N ASP A 69 -6.89 -8.41 -9.28
CA ASP A 69 -6.34 -9.60 -9.94
C ASP A 69 -5.42 -9.22 -11.12
N ASP A 70 -5.69 -8.08 -11.77
CA ASP A 70 -4.83 -7.53 -12.81
C ASP A 70 -3.50 -7.02 -12.23
N SER A 71 -3.56 -6.24 -11.14
CA SER A 71 -2.35 -5.83 -10.41
C SER A 71 -1.56 -7.04 -9.89
N ASN A 72 -2.24 -8.04 -9.31
CA ASN A 72 -1.61 -9.24 -8.76
C ASN A 72 -0.93 -10.08 -9.84
N ARG A 73 -1.48 -10.11 -11.06
CA ARG A 73 -0.83 -10.73 -12.22
C ARG A 73 0.48 -10.02 -12.55
N CYS A 74 0.49 -8.70 -12.60
CA CYS A 74 1.71 -7.93 -12.90
C CYS A 74 2.76 -8.00 -11.79
N LEU A 75 2.36 -8.04 -10.53
CA LEU A 75 3.27 -8.32 -9.41
C LEU A 75 3.87 -9.73 -9.51
N SER A 76 3.06 -10.73 -9.87
CA SER A 76 3.55 -12.11 -10.05
C SER A 76 4.52 -12.22 -11.23
N GLU A 77 4.29 -11.47 -12.31
CA GLU A 77 5.21 -11.36 -13.45
C GLU A 77 6.55 -10.75 -13.01
N LEU A 78 6.50 -9.58 -12.36
CA LEU A 78 7.67 -8.87 -11.84
C LEU A 78 8.54 -9.75 -10.92
N LEU A 79 7.89 -10.54 -10.07
CA LEU A 79 8.54 -11.45 -9.11
C LEU A 79 8.99 -12.78 -9.72
N GLY A 80 8.62 -13.09 -10.98
CA GLY A 80 8.92 -14.37 -11.63
C GLY A 80 8.08 -15.55 -11.10
N THR A 81 7.00 -15.29 -10.37
CA THR A 81 6.15 -16.30 -9.70
C THR A 81 4.85 -16.60 -10.44
N GLY A 82 4.73 -16.15 -11.69
CA GLY A 82 3.61 -16.45 -12.59
C GLY A 82 3.41 -17.96 -12.82
N GLN A 83 2.27 -18.32 -13.42
CA GLN A 83 1.84 -19.73 -13.58
C GLN A 83 2.84 -20.64 -14.32
N ASN A 84 3.72 -20.06 -15.14
CA ASN A 84 4.67 -20.82 -15.95
C ASN A 84 6.11 -20.78 -15.40
N GLY A 85 6.34 -20.13 -14.24
CA GLY A 85 7.69 -19.82 -13.75
C GLY A 85 8.38 -18.81 -14.68
N GLY A 86 8.41 -17.55 -14.28
CA GLY A 86 8.97 -16.46 -15.08
C GLY A 86 10.37 -16.07 -14.61
N GLN A 87 11.14 -15.43 -15.48
CA GLN A 87 12.35 -14.75 -15.05
C GLN A 87 11.95 -13.49 -14.27
N LYS A 88 12.46 -13.37 -13.05
CA LYS A 88 12.27 -12.18 -12.21
C LYS A 88 12.77 -10.92 -12.94
N CYS A 89 12.08 -9.79 -12.72
CA CYS A 89 12.34 -8.51 -13.36
C CYS A 89 12.08 -8.46 -14.88
N GLN A 90 11.48 -9.49 -15.46
CA GLN A 90 11.00 -9.46 -16.84
C GLN A 90 9.63 -8.78 -16.91
N ILE A 91 9.65 -7.46 -17.11
CA ILE A 91 8.44 -6.65 -17.17
C ILE A 91 7.92 -6.65 -18.61
N SER A 92 6.67 -7.03 -18.85
CA SER A 92 5.99 -6.93 -20.15
C SER A 92 5.49 -5.51 -20.42
N ASP A 93 5.31 -5.16 -21.69
CA ASP A 93 4.74 -3.86 -22.07
C ASP A 93 3.32 -3.70 -21.51
N ALA A 94 2.54 -4.79 -21.48
CA ALA A 94 1.19 -4.80 -20.93
C ALA A 94 1.17 -4.47 -19.43
N CYS A 95 2.06 -5.07 -18.63
CA CYS A 95 2.13 -4.77 -17.20
C CYS A 95 2.73 -3.39 -16.92
N TRP A 96 3.72 -2.97 -17.71
CA TRP A 96 4.26 -1.62 -17.60
C TRP A 96 3.19 -0.56 -17.88
N GLU A 97 2.48 -0.67 -19.01
CA GLU A 97 1.40 0.25 -19.38
C GLU A 97 0.27 0.23 -18.34
N MET A 98 -0.11 -0.95 -17.87
CA MET A 98 -1.17 -1.09 -16.87
C MET A 98 -0.83 -0.42 -15.53
N MET A 99 0.41 -0.56 -15.07
CA MET A 99 0.85 -0.15 -13.73
C MET A 99 1.56 1.21 -13.68
N THR A 100 1.69 1.90 -14.82
CA THR A 100 2.38 3.20 -14.89
C THR A 100 1.69 4.24 -15.78
N SER A 101 0.43 3.98 -16.13
CA SER A 101 -0.35 4.90 -16.95
C SER A 101 -0.64 6.19 -16.19
N PRO A 102 -0.64 7.35 -16.87
CA PRO A 102 -0.83 8.61 -16.18
C PRO A 102 -2.24 8.74 -15.57
N SER A 103 -2.31 9.51 -14.48
CA SER A 103 -3.53 10.16 -13.99
C SER A 103 -4.59 9.25 -13.36
N TYR A 104 -4.22 8.05 -12.93
CA TYR A 104 -5.07 7.23 -12.08
C TYR A 104 -5.31 7.81 -10.68
N THR A 105 -6.39 7.34 -10.07
CA THR A 105 -6.89 7.79 -8.75
C THR A 105 -7.27 6.60 -7.89
N GLY A 106 -7.30 6.78 -6.57
CA GLY A 106 -7.73 5.76 -5.62
C GLY A 106 -6.89 4.48 -5.71
N TYR A 107 -7.54 3.32 -5.72
CA TYR A 107 -6.84 2.03 -5.70
C TYR A 107 -5.94 1.79 -6.91
N TRP A 108 -6.25 2.36 -8.08
CA TRP A 108 -5.32 2.29 -9.20
C TRP A 108 -3.98 2.95 -8.83
N LEU A 109 -4.04 4.19 -8.32
CA LEU A 109 -2.86 4.98 -8.00
C LEU A 109 -2.02 4.37 -6.87
N THR A 110 -2.65 3.83 -5.84
CA THR A 110 -1.94 3.13 -4.76
C THR A 110 -1.25 1.86 -5.29
N HIS A 111 -1.88 1.13 -6.21
CA HIS A 111 -1.29 -0.05 -6.81
C HIS A 111 -0.16 0.26 -7.81
N GLU A 112 -0.19 1.39 -8.52
CA GLU A 112 0.94 1.86 -9.33
C GLU A 112 2.17 2.11 -8.46
N LEU A 113 1.98 2.79 -7.33
CA LEU A 113 3.05 2.98 -6.35
C LEU A 113 3.54 1.63 -5.80
N PHE A 114 2.62 0.77 -5.37
CA PHE A 114 2.96 -0.53 -4.82
C PHE A 114 3.76 -1.39 -5.81
N TYR A 115 3.45 -1.33 -7.10
CA TYR A 115 4.19 -2.05 -8.14
C TYR A 115 5.65 -1.60 -8.25
N LEU A 116 5.89 -0.28 -8.27
CA LEU A 116 7.25 0.27 -8.30
C LEU A 116 8.03 -0.12 -7.04
N GLU A 117 7.40 0.00 -5.86
CA GLU A 117 8.03 -0.35 -4.60
C GLU A 117 8.36 -1.85 -4.50
N VAL A 118 7.44 -2.73 -4.88
CA VAL A 118 7.72 -4.17 -4.94
C VAL A 118 8.87 -4.46 -5.90
N GLY A 119 8.92 -3.79 -7.06
CA GLY A 119 10.02 -3.98 -8.01
C GLY A 119 11.36 -3.52 -7.46
N GLU A 120 11.42 -2.35 -6.83
CA GLU A 120 12.65 -1.86 -6.19
C GLU A 120 13.13 -2.81 -5.08
N ARG A 121 12.24 -3.23 -4.17
CA ARG A 121 12.58 -4.18 -3.08
C ARG A 121 12.90 -5.58 -3.59
N ALA A 122 12.33 -5.96 -4.72
CA ALA A 122 12.71 -7.17 -5.42
C ALA A 122 14.08 -7.03 -6.12
N GLY A 123 14.74 -5.87 -6.13
CA GLY A 123 16.00 -5.69 -6.85
C GLY A 123 15.83 -5.62 -8.37
N CYS A 124 14.66 -5.17 -8.83
CA CYS A 124 14.33 -4.93 -10.24
C CYS A 124 14.44 -3.44 -10.63
N LEU A 125 15.11 -2.61 -9.82
CA LEU A 125 15.20 -1.16 -10.04
C LEU A 125 15.80 -0.83 -11.41
N ASP A 126 16.88 -1.51 -11.81
CA ASP A 126 17.52 -1.27 -13.11
C ASP A 126 16.53 -1.50 -14.28
N GLN A 127 15.72 -2.55 -14.22
CA GLN A 127 14.74 -2.86 -15.26
C GLN A 127 13.59 -1.85 -15.24
N LEU A 128 13.15 -1.41 -14.05
CA LEU A 128 12.15 -0.34 -13.93
C LEU A 128 12.66 0.98 -14.50
N GLU A 129 13.93 1.34 -14.27
CA GLU A 129 14.55 2.55 -14.81
C GLU A 129 14.71 2.48 -16.34
N VAL A 130 15.07 1.31 -16.88
CA VAL A 130 15.08 1.09 -18.34
C VAL A 130 13.68 1.32 -18.92
N ARG A 131 12.64 0.71 -18.33
CA ARG A 131 11.25 0.90 -18.78
C ARG A 131 10.79 2.36 -18.66
N ALA A 132 11.18 3.05 -17.59
CA ALA A 132 10.93 4.47 -17.40
C ALA A 132 11.57 5.31 -18.52
N ALA A 133 12.82 5.04 -18.87
CA ALA A 133 13.53 5.71 -19.95
C ALA A 133 12.87 5.46 -21.32
N GLU A 134 12.56 4.19 -21.64
CA GLU A 134 11.93 3.78 -22.90
C GLU A 134 10.56 4.45 -23.11
N THR A 135 9.80 4.65 -22.04
CA THR A 135 8.45 5.24 -22.08
C THR A 135 8.42 6.74 -21.77
N GLY A 136 9.57 7.40 -21.78
CA GLY A 136 9.68 8.86 -21.67
C GLY A 136 9.41 9.41 -20.27
N LYS A 137 9.46 8.59 -19.22
CA LYS A 137 9.35 8.99 -17.81
C LYS A 137 10.69 9.58 -17.33
N ARG A 138 10.99 10.80 -17.78
CA ARG A 138 12.31 11.47 -17.65
C ARG A 138 12.90 11.56 -16.24
N ARG A 139 12.06 11.49 -15.19
CA ARG A 139 12.51 11.57 -13.79
C ARG A 139 12.74 10.19 -13.14
N GLY A 140 12.69 9.12 -13.94
CA GLY A 140 12.91 7.75 -13.47
C GLY A 140 11.85 7.28 -12.47
N VAL A 141 12.14 6.17 -11.80
CA VAL A 141 11.26 5.56 -10.79
C VAL A 141 11.04 6.49 -9.61
N ILE A 142 12.09 7.19 -9.15
CA ILE A 142 12.02 8.18 -8.07
C ILE A 142 11.06 9.32 -8.42
N GLY A 143 11.11 9.80 -9.66
CA GLY A 143 10.20 10.84 -10.13
C GLY A 143 8.74 10.37 -10.19
N MET A 144 8.53 9.12 -10.59
CA MET A 144 7.20 8.50 -10.62
C MET A 144 6.64 8.34 -9.20
N THR A 145 7.40 7.77 -8.26
CA THR A 145 6.96 7.59 -6.87
C THR A 145 6.68 8.93 -6.19
N SER A 146 7.49 9.97 -6.49
CA SER A 146 7.25 11.34 -6.01
C SER A 146 5.96 11.95 -6.56
N LEU A 147 5.69 11.75 -7.84
CA LEU A 147 4.45 12.18 -8.47
C LEU A 147 3.25 11.42 -7.89
N TYR A 148 3.35 10.11 -7.71
CA TYR A 148 2.27 9.30 -7.13
C TYR A 148 1.97 9.73 -5.70
N CYS A 149 2.96 9.88 -4.83
CA CYS A 149 2.72 10.30 -3.45
C CYS A 149 2.18 11.73 -3.31
N ALA A 150 2.53 12.65 -4.20
CA ALA A 150 1.91 13.98 -4.23
C ALA A 150 0.41 13.90 -4.55
N ASN A 151 0.02 13.06 -5.52
CA ASN A 151 -1.38 12.88 -5.91
C ASN A 151 -2.16 12.06 -4.86
N ILE A 152 -1.54 11.04 -4.27
CA ILE A 152 -2.10 10.27 -3.15
C ILE A 152 -2.36 11.18 -1.95
N LEU A 153 -1.44 12.10 -1.61
CA LEU A 153 -1.65 13.02 -0.50
C LEU A 153 -2.83 13.95 -0.73
N ARG A 154 -3.03 14.42 -1.98
CA ARG A 154 -4.21 15.20 -2.35
C ARG A 154 -5.50 14.43 -2.11
N GLU A 155 -5.54 13.14 -2.48
CA GLU A 155 -6.71 12.29 -2.26
C GLU A 155 -6.94 11.99 -0.77
N ALA A 156 -5.88 11.66 -0.03
CA ALA A 156 -5.96 11.41 1.42
C ALA A 156 -6.48 12.65 2.17
N ARG A 157 -6.01 13.85 1.80
CA ARG A 157 -6.53 15.12 2.34
C ARG A 157 -8.00 15.34 2.03
N LYS A 158 -8.46 14.92 0.85
CA LYS A 158 -9.89 14.99 0.50
C LYS A 158 -10.72 14.03 1.37
N ILE A 159 -10.30 12.77 1.51
CA ILE A 159 -10.99 11.80 2.39
C ILE A 159 -11.05 12.32 3.83
N ALA A 160 -9.96 12.90 4.33
CA ALA A 160 -9.93 13.53 5.65
C ALA A 160 -10.86 14.75 5.75
N GLY A 161 -10.89 15.60 4.73
CA GLY A 161 -11.76 16.77 4.65
C GLY A 161 -13.25 16.41 4.59
N ASP A 162 -13.58 15.28 3.97
CA ASP A 162 -14.94 14.73 3.89
C ASP A 162 -15.35 13.99 5.19
N GLY A 163 -14.53 14.06 6.25
CA GLY A 163 -14.85 13.51 7.57
C GLY A 163 -14.57 12.02 7.73
N PHE A 164 -13.71 11.45 6.87
CA PHE A 164 -13.34 10.03 6.90
C PHE A 164 -14.52 9.06 6.81
N LEU A 165 -15.39 9.28 5.82
CA LEU A 165 -16.53 8.40 5.54
C LEU A 165 -16.10 6.93 5.46
N GLU A 166 -16.93 6.02 5.98
CA GLU A 166 -16.63 4.58 6.09
C GLU A 166 -16.12 3.98 4.77
N SER A 167 -16.71 4.39 3.64
CA SER A 167 -16.33 3.93 2.29
C SER A 167 -14.92 4.33 1.83
N GLY A 168 -14.30 5.32 2.46
CA GLY A 168 -12.96 5.82 2.12
C GLY A 168 -11.88 5.40 3.11
N GLN A 169 -12.23 4.75 4.23
CA GLN A 169 -11.29 4.44 5.30
C GLN A 169 -10.21 3.45 4.86
N ASP A 170 -10.58 2.40 4.15
CA ASP A 170 -9.64 1.39 3.65
C ASP A 170 -8.58 2.02 2.73
N LEU A 171 -9.03 2.72 1.69
CA LEU A 171 -8.16 3.47 0.79
C LEU A 171 -7.28 4.49 1.55
N PHE A 172 -7.84 5.23 2.50
CA PHE A 172 -7.09 6.23 3.26
C PHE A 172 -5.94 5.60 4.07
N ILE A 173 -6.18 4.45 4.71
CA ILE A 173 -5.15 3.72 5.47
C ILE A 173 -4.08 3.19 4.52
N GLU A 174 -4.47 2.64 3.36
CA GLU A 174 -3.56 2.16 2.32
C GLU A 174 -2.66 3.27 1.80
N GLN A 175 -3.22 4.45 1.51
CA GLN A 175 -2.50 5.65 1.10
C GLN A 175 -1.48 6.09 2.15
N ALA A 176 -1.87 6.09 3.43
CA ALA A 176 -0.97 6.42 4.55
C ALA A 176 0.15 5.39 4.72
N LEU A 177 -0.15 4.10 4.56
CA LEU A 177 0.84 3.03 4.58
C LEU A 177 1.86 3.20 3.46
N LEU A 178 1.42 3.21 2.19
CA LEU A 178 2.34 3.09 1.06
C LEU A 178 3.30 4.28 0.95
N CYS A 179 2.79 5.51 1.05
CA CYS A 179 3.66 6.69 0.99
C CYS A 179 4.46 6.89 2.29
N GLY A 180 3.89 6.53 3.44
CA GLY A 180 4.61 6.57 4.71
C GLY A 180 5.79 5.58 4.75
N LEU A 181 5.62 4.39 4.17
CA LEU A 181 6.64 3.34 4.11
C LEU A 181 7.90 3.78 3.35
N ILE A 182 7.77 4.74 2.44
CA ILE A 182 8.85 5.22 1.57
C ILE A 182 9.32 6.63 1.96
N GLY A 183 8.90 7.11 3.13
CA GLY A 183 9.47 8.27 3.80
C GLY A 183 8.68 9.57 3.72
N TYR A 184 7.48 9.58 3.11
CA TYR A 184 6.67 10.80 3.05
C TYR A 184 6.02 11.10 4.40
N ARG A 185 6.66 12.00 5.16
CA ARG A 185 6.22 12.41 6.51
C ARG A 185 4.85 13.10 6.53
N ASP A 186 4.41 13.62 5.39
CA ASP A 186 3.10 14.26 5.21
C ASP A 186 1.90 13.38 5.65
N PHE A 187 2.09 12.06 5.66
CA PHE A 187 1.06 11.08 6.03
C PHE A 187 1.02 10.79 7.53
N PHE A 188 2.03 11.17 8.31
CA PHE A 188 2.10 10.92 9.76
C PHE A 188 1.52 12.09 10.57
N ARG A 189 0.24 12.40 10.34
CA ARG A 189 -0.47 13.47 11.06
C ARG A 189 -1.16 12.92 12.32
N SER A 190 -1.04 13.64 13.44
CA SER A 190 -1.67 13.22 14.71
C SER A 190 -3.19 13.08 14.61
N SER A 191 -3.86 13.96 13.84
CA SER A 191 -5.30 13.88 13.58
C SER A 191 -5.68 12.64 12.76
N TRP A 192 -4.82 12.22 11.84
CA TRP A 192 -5.01 11.03 11.00
C TRP A 192 -4.80 9.76 11.81
N LEU A 193 -3.74 9.69 12.62
CA LEU A 193 -3.54 8.61 13.60
C LEU A 193 -4.74 8.44 14.52
N SER A 194 -5.23 9.57 15.08
CA SER A 194 -6.39 9.56 15.97
C SER A 194 -7.66 9.06 15.28
N ALA A 195 -7.80 9.32 13.98
CA ALA A 195 -8.93 8.81 13.20
C ALA A 195 -8.81 7.30 12.97
N ILE A 196 -7.64 6.82 12.52
CA ILE A 196 -7.37 5.39 12.29
C ILE A 196 -7.62 4.58 13.56
N LEU A 197 -7.07 5.00 14.71
CA LEU A 197 -7.25 4.29 15.98
C LEU A 197 -8.72 4.19 16.42
N LYS A 198 -9.59 5.14 16.03
CA LYS A 198 -11.03 5.09 16.34
C LYS A 198 -11.79 4.04 15.52
N TRP A 199 -11.26 3.63 14.37
CA TRP A 199 -11.88 2.59 13.54
C TRP A 199 -11.49 1.17 13.96
N GLN A 200 -10.53 1.06 14.88
CA GLN A 200 -10.13 -0.21 15.46
C GLN A 200 -11.26 -0.76 16.34
N SER A 201 -11.60 -2.03 16.13
CA SER A 201 -12.53 -2.76 16.99
C SER A 201 -11.91 -3.03 18.37
N PRO A 202 -12.70 -3.40 19.38
CA PRO A 202 -12.16 -3.86 20.67
C PRO A 202 -11.23 -5.09 20.57
N SER A 203 -11.35 -5.90 19.51
CA SER A 203 -10.44 -7.03 19.26
C SER A 203 -9.13 -6.60 18.59
N GLY A 204 -8.97 -5.32 18.25
CA GLY A 204 -7.79 -4.77 17.60
C GLY A 204 -7.83 -4.81 16.07
N CYS A 205 -8.88 -5.37 15.47
CA CYS A 205 -9.02 -5.51 14.03
C CYS A 205 -9.76 -4.31 13.40
N PHE A 206 -9.81 -4.25 12.07
CA PHE A 206 -10.46 -3.18 11.33
C PHE A 206 -11.57 -3.73 10.44
N GLY A 207 -12.62 -2.94 10.23
CA GLY A 207 -13.73 -3.29 9.38
C GLY A 207 -14.87 -2.27 9.42
N HIS A 208 -15.87 -2.50 8.59
CA HIS A 208 -17.08 -1.67 8.53
C HIS A 208 -18.11 -2.17 9.55
N PHE A 209 -18.16 -1.52 10.71
CA PHE A 209 -19.03 -1.89 11.82
C PHE A 209 -20.26 -0.99 11.95
N THR A 210 -20.31 0.15 11.25
CA THR A 210 -21.41 1.13 11.38
C THR A 210 -22.60 0.80 10.49
N THR A 211 -22.40 -0.03 9.46
CA THR A 211 -23.47 -0.54 8.60
C THR A 211 -23.85 -1.98 9.01
N PRO A 212 -25.13 -2.23 9.40
CA PRO A 212 -25.59 -3.60 9.63
C PRO A 212 -25.41 -4.42 8.36
N SER A 213 -24.76 -5.59 8.45
CA SER A 213 -24.64 -6.46 7.28
C SER A 213 -26.04 -6.91 6.81
N PRO A 214 -26.31 -6.93 5.49
CA PRO A 214 -27.54 -7.51 4.94
C PRO A 214 -27.72 -8.99 5.32
N GLU A 215 -26.64 -9.66 5.74
CA GLU A 215 -26.64 -11.05 6.22
C GLU A 215 -27.41 -11.23 7.54
N ARG A 216 -27.65 -10.16 8.32
CA ARG A 216 -28.55 -10.22 9.49
C ARG A 216 -30.03 -10.13 9.10
N ILE A 217 -30.34 -9.75 7.86
CA ILE A 217 -31.72 -9.59 7.34
C ILE A 217 -32.10 -10.75 6.40
N ALA A 218 -31.14 -11.36 5.70
CA ALA A 218 -31.38 -12.43 4.74
C ALA A 218 -31.55 -13.82 5.39
N GLY A 219 -32.51 -13.93 6.31
CA GLY A 219 -33.20 -15.19 6.54
C GLY A 219 -34.14 -15.46 5.36
N ARG A 220 -33.98 -16.61 4.69
CA ARG A 220 -34.93 -17.21 3.73
C ARG A 220 -35.09 -16.45 2.40
N THR A 221 -34.27 -16.78 1.40
CA THR A 221 -34.70 -17.28 0.07
C THR A 221 -33.57 -17.20 -0.97
N GLY A 222 -33.28 -18.34 -1.60
CA GLY A 222 -33.00 -18.43 -3.05
C GLY A 222 -31.67 -17.92 -3.61
N ARG A 223 -30.80 -18.88 -3.99
CA ARG A 223 -29.67 -18.74 -4.95
C ARG A 223 -28.58 -17.72 -4.57
N HIS A 224 -27.64 -18.17 -3.75
CA HIS A 224 -26.33 -17.54 -3.63
C HIS A 224 -25.55 -17.68 -4.95
N LYS A 225 -25.59 -16.65 -5.82
CA LYS A 225 -24.50 -16.41 -6.77
C LYS A 225 -23.24 -16.20 -5.92
N ARG A 226 -22.28 -17.11 -6.05
CA ARG A 226 -21.00 -17.06 -5.34
C ARG A 226 -20.16 -15.91 -5.91
N VAL A 227 -20.41 -14.68 -5.46
CA VAL A 227 -19.48 -13.56 -5.68
C VAL A 227 -18.27 -13.85 -4.81
N ARG A 228 -17.15 -14.18 -5.45
CA ARG A 228 -15.86 -14.36 -4.77
C ARG A 228 -15.43 -12.99 -4.24
N ARG A 229 -15.79 -12.67 -2.98
CA ARG A 229 -15.39 -11.43 -2.32
C ARG A 229 -13.86 -11.46 -2.14
N ARG A 230 -13.17 -10.47 -2.73
CA ARG A 230 -11.71 -10.28 -2.67
C ARG A 230 -11.24 -10.03 -1.24
N GLU A 231 -12.00 -9.24 -0.50
CA GLU A 231 -11.85 -9.05 0.94
C GLU A 231 -12.37 -10.27 1.72
N ARG A 232 -11.56 -10.79 2.65
CA ARG A 232 -11.92 -11.90 3.52
C ARG A 232 -12.46 -11.35 4.83
N LYS A 233 -13.73 -11.60 5.11
CA LYS A 233 -14.37 -11.21 6.39
C LYS A 233 -14.27 -12.34 7.42
N THR A 234 -13.84 -12.02 8.63
CA THR A 234 -13.83 -12.95 9.78
C THR A 234 -15.21 -13.06 10.41
N ARG A 235 -15.40 -14.00 11.35
CA ARG A 235 -16.70 -14.22 12.02
C ARG A 235 -17.13 -13.05 12.90
N ASP A 236 -16.17 -12.35 13.50
CA ASP A 236 -16.34 -11.15 14.31
C ASP A 236 -16.44 -9.87 13.47
N GLY A 237 -16.41 -10.00 12.14
CA GLY A 237 -16.69 -8.91 11.22
C GLY A 237 -15.48 -8.10 10.77
N CYS A 238 -14.27 -8.49 11.19
CA CYS A 238 -13.03 -7.90 10.71
C CYS A 238 -12.85 -8.16 9.22
N LEU A 239 -12.32 -7.16 8.54
CA LEU A 239 -11.86 -7.24 7.17
C LEU A 239 -10.36 -7.50 7.23
N MET A 240 -9.92 -8.62 6.64
CA MET A 240 -8.52 -9.01 6.73
C MET A 240 -7.66 -7.93 6.07
N HIS A 241 -7.88 -7.58 4.80
CA HIS A 241 -7.03 -6.61 4.07
C HIS A 241 -6.96 -5.28 4.81
N MET A 242 -8.11 -4.71 5.20
CA MET A 242 -8.16 -3.47 6.00
C MET A 242 -7.35 -3.57 7.30
N THR A 243 -7.41 -4.72 7.99
CA THR A 243 -6.63 -4.96 9.22
C THR A 243 -5.13 -5.02 8.92
N GLY A 244 -4.73 -5.63 7.81
CA GLY A 244 -3.34 -5.69 7.37
C GLY A 244 -2.76 -4.32 7.03
N VAL A 245 -3.47 -3.52 6.23
CA VAL A 245 -3.03 -2.15 5.89
C VAL A 245 -2.98 -1.26 7.13
N ALA A 246 -3.93 -1.41 8.06
CA ALA A 246 -3.95 -0.65 9.29
C ALA A 246 -2.77 -1.00 10.21
N ALA A 247 -2.48 -2.29 10.38
CA ALA A 247 -1.32 -2.72 11.15
C ALA A 247 -0.02 -2.15 10.55
N GLY A 248 0.15 -2.21 9.23
CA GLY A 248 1.29 -1.61 8.54
C GLY A 248 1.39 -0.11 8.75
N SER A 249 0.27 0.62 8.57
CA SER A 249 0.22 2.07 8.73
C SER A 249 0.58 2.49 10.16
N LEU A 250 -0.01 1.85 11.17
CA LEU A 250 0.28 2.11 12.59
C LEU A 250 1.74 1.81 12.95
N ALA A 251 2.31 0.75 12.37
CA ALA A 251 3.73 0.47 12.55
C ALA A 251 4.62 1.54 11.89
N GLY A 252 4.20 2.11 10.76
CA GLY A 252 4.81 3.31 10.18
C GLY A 252 4.75 4.54 11.11
N TYR A 253 3.61 4.78 11.78
CA TYR A 253 3.50 5.84 12.78
C TYR A 253 4.46 5.64 13.96
N LEU A 254 4.55 4.41 14.48
CA LEU A 254 5.47 4.08 15.56
C LEU A 254 6.91 4.37 15.15
N ARG A 255 7.31 3.94 13.95
CA ARG A 255 8.62 4.23 13.38
C ARG A 255 8.89 5.73 13.33
N TYR A 256 7.98 6.51 12.74
CA TYR A 256 8.13 7.96 12.62
C TYR A 256 8.30 8.65 13.99
N ILE A 257 7.52 8.24 14.99
CA ILE A 257 7.63 8.77 16.35
C ILE A 257 9.00 8.44 16.96
N LEU A 258 9.47 7.20 16.80
CA LEU A 258 10.77 6.78 17.32
C LEU A 258 11.93 7.52 16.66
N GLU A 259 11.90 7.67 15.33
CA GLU A 259 12.89 8.42 14.56
C GLU A 259 12.92 9.89 15.00
N TYR A 260 11.75 10.52 15.18
CA TYR A 260 11.66 11.89 15.69
C TYR A 260 12.32 12.07 17.06
N TYR A 261 12.04 11.16 18.01
CA TYR A 261 12.67 11.23 19.34
C TYR A 261 14.16 10.93 19.31
N GLN A 262 14.61 10.07 18.40
CA GLN A 262 16.03 9.83 18.20
C GLN A 262 16.73 11.08 17.64
N ASP A 263 16.16 11.72 16.62
CA ASP A 263 16.70 12.96 16.05
C ASP A 263 16.74 14.08 17.09
N LEU A 264 15.71 14.18 17.94
CA LEU A 264 15.69 15.12 19.06
C LEU A 264 16.83 14.85 20.05
N ALA A 265 17.04 13.59 20.42
CA ALA A 265 18.10 13.20 21.37
C ALA A 265 19.51 13.43 20.79
N GLU A 266 19.67 13.31 19.47
CA GLU A 266 20.93 13.51 18.76
C GLU A 266 21.15 14.97 18.32
N GLY A 267 20.19 15.88 18.57
CA GLY A 267 20.28 17.30 18.19
C GLY A 267 20.24 17.54 16.67
N ARG A 268 19.51 16.69 15.92
CA ARG A 268 19.39 16.74 14.45
C ARG A 268 18.10 17.41 13.94
N LEU A 269 17.27 17.93 14.84
CA LEU A 269 16.02 18.65 14.53
C LEU A 269 16.25 20.15 14.31
#